data_AF-A0AB36K5L6-F1
#
_entry.id   AF-A0AB36K5L6-F1
#
_cell.length_a   1.000
_cell.length_b   1.000
_cell.length_c   1.000
_cell.angle_alpha   90.00
_cell.angle_beta   90.00
_cell.angle_gamma   90.00
#
_symmetry.space_group_name_H-M   'P 1'
#
loop_
_entity.id
_entity.type
_entity.pdbx_description
1 polymer ?
#
loop_
_entity_poly.entity_id
_entity_poly.type
_entity_poly.pdbx_seq_one_letter_code
_entity_poly.pdbx_strand_id
1 'polypeptide(L)'
;MTVYGLRVYDSQGNVVLDVTDRVPRILGSFKTPTITSTGTYKGDVQHGGLGGRTAIWWLELAKPASSVHQYDYRIHQEGEKLHWEIKVKYLLPGGQLPPMLVHYGVY
;
A
#
# COMPACT_ATOMS: atom_id res chain seq x y z
N MET A 1 -6.96 10.37 -15.00
CA MET A 1 -7.64 9.57 -16.03
C MET A 1 -8.16 8.33 -15.33
N THR A 2 -9.48 8.19 -15.18
CA THR A 2 -10.09 7.05 -14.47
C THR A 2 -10.08 5.86 -15.41
N VAL A 3 -9.26 4.84 -15.13
CA VAL A 3 -9.20 3.62 -15.93
C VAL A 3 -10.28 2.68 -15.40
N TYR A 4 -11.40 2.61 -16.10
CA TYR A 4 -12.45 1.64 -15.82
C TYR A 4 -12.04 0.30 -16.44
N GLY A 5 -11.92 -0.75 -15.62
CA GLY A 5 -11.80 -2.10 -16.19
C GLY A 5 -13.12 -2.58 -16.77
N LEU A 6 -13.10 -3.79 -17.33
CA LEU A 6 -14.31 -4.41 -17.86
C LEU A 6 -15.22 -4.85 -16.71
N ARG A 7 -16.46 -4.34 -16.71
CA ARG A 7 -17.57 -4.81 -15.88
C ARG A 7 -18.64 -5.41 -16.79
N VAL A 8 -19.03 -6.65 -16.50
CA VAL A 8 -20.15 -7.33 -17.18
C VAL A 8 -21.34 -7.31 -16.24
N TYR A 9 -22.49 -6.93 -16.79
CA TYR A 9 -23.75 -6.85 -16.08
C TYR A 9 -24.72 -7.92 -16.60
N ASP A 10 -25.54 -8.49 -15.73
CA ASP A 10 -26.67 -9.32 -16.16
C ASP A 10 -27.84 -8.46 -16.69
N SER A 11 -28.92 -9.11 -17.14
CA SER A 11 -30.13 -8.44 -17.62
C SER A 11 -30.89 -7.66 -16.52
N GLN A 12 -30.51 -7.82 -15.25
CA GLN A 12 -31.09 -7.14 -14.09
C GLN A 12 -30.22 -5.97 -13.61
N GLY A 13 -29.06 -5.75 -14.23
CA GLY A 13 -28.11 -4.68 -13.87
C GLY A 13 -27.16 -5.04 -12.73
N ASN A 14 -27.09 -6.31 -12.30
CA ASN A 14 -26.12 -6.76 -11.31
C ASN A 14 -24.76 -7.01 -11.97
N VAL A 15 -23.68 -6.70 -11.26
CA VAL A 15 -22.31 -7.00 -11.72
C VAL A 15 -22.05 -8.51 -11.59
N VAL A 16 -21.86 -9.19 -12.73
CA VAL A 16 -21.55 -10.63 -12.79
C VAL A 16 -20.06 -10.92 -12.98
N LEU A 17 -19.31 -9.98 -13.52
CA LEU A 17 -17.85 -10.04 -13.62
C LEU A 17 -17.28 -8.62 -13.52
N ASP A 18 -16.36 -8.41 -12.58
CA ASP A 18 -15.56 -7.19 -12.49
C ASP A 18 -14.08 -7.56 -12.59
N VAL A 19 -13.42 -7.13 -13.66
CA VAL A 19 -11.97 -7.28 -13.83
C VAL A 19 -11.24 -5.94 -13.68
N THR A 20 -11.91 -4.93 -13.14
CA THR A 20 -11.29 -3.65 -12.79
C THR A 20 -10.09 -3.84 -11.89
N ASP A 21 -10.11 -4.84 -11.02
CA ASP A 21 -9.02 -5.11 -10.09
C ASP A 21 -7.92 -6.02 -10.67
N ARG A 22 -8.01 -6.42 -11.95
CA ARG A 22 -7.07 -7.32 -12.65
C ARG A 22 -6.27 -6.65 -13.77
N VAL A 23 -6.41 -5.33 -13.93
CA VAL A 23 -5.62 -4.58 -14.92
C VAL A 23 -4.47 -3.92 -14.18
N PRO A 24 -3.20 -4.26 -14.49
CA PRO A 24 -2.05 -3.66 -13.84
C PRO A 24 -2.10 -2.13 -13.86
N ARG A 25 -2.22 -1.50 -12.69
CA ARG A 25 -2.20 -0.04 -12.56
C ARG A 25 -1.75 0.40 -11.18
N ILE A 26 -1.19 1.61 -11.12
CA ILE A 26 -0.97 2.33 -9.87
C ILE A 26 -2.32 2.87 -9.40
N LEU A 27 -2.71 2.51 -8.18
CA LEU A 27 -3.93 2.99 -7.54
C LEU A 27 -3.70 4.29 -6.78
N GLY A 28 -2.55 4.42 -6.15
CA GLY A 28 -2.26 5.59 -5.33
C GLY A 28 -0.85 5.59 -4.78
N SER A 29 -0.59 6.60 -3.97
CA SER A 29 0.67 6.76 -3.27
C SER A 29 0.42 7.34 -1.88
N PHE A 30 1.23 6.95 -0.91
CA PHE A 30 1.24 7.58 0.40
C PHE A 30 2.66 7.79 0.89
N LYS A 31 2.82 8.69 1.86
CA LYS A 31 4.09 8.94 2.53
C LYS A 31 4.02 8.43 3.96
N THR A 32 5.02 7.67 4.37
CA THR A 32 5.17 7.26 5.77
C THR A 32 5.59 8.46 6.61
N PRO A 33 5.32 8.47 7.92
CA PRO A 33 5.88 9.51 8.79
C PRO A 33 7.40 9.39 8.88
N THR A 34 8.06 10.48 9.28
CA THR A 34 9.44 10.43 9.76
C THR A 34 9.46 9.65 11.07
N ILE A 35 10.36 8.67 11.20
CA ILE A 35 10.49 7.86 12.40
C ILE A 35 11.80 8.19 13.12
N THR A 36 11.68 8.71 14.34
CA THR A 36 12.83 9.17 15.16
C THR A 36 13.11 8.27 16.36
N SER A 37 12.32 7.21 16.56
CA SER A 37 12.52 6.26 17.66
C SER A 37 12.25 4.82 17.24
N THR A 38 12.77 3.88 18.02
CA THR A 38 12.48 2.45 17.84
C THR A 38 11.06 2.14 18.28
N GLY A 39 10.37 1.28 17.54
CA GLY A 39 8.98 0.94 17.82
C GLY A 39 8.24 0.45 16.60
N THR A 40 6.92 0.34 16.74
CA THR A 40 6.03 -0.07 15.66
C THR A 40 5.14 1.09 15.27
N TYR A 41 5.21 1.47 14.00
CA TYR A 41 4.45 2.56 13.40
C TYR A 41 3.45 1.98 12.42
N LYS A 42 2.21 2.48 12.43
CA LYS A 42 1.11 1.95 11.63
C LYS A 42 0.33 3.08 10.99
N GLY A 43 -0.37 2.76 9.92
CA GLY A 43 -1.40 3.62 9.38
C GLY A 43 -2.24 2.91 8.32
N ASP A 44 -3.30 3.61 7.93
CA ASP A 44 -4.31 3.08 7.04
C ASP A 44 -4.43 3.99 5.82
N VAL A 45 -4.64 3.37 4.66
CA VAL A 45 -5.00 4.07 3.42
C VAL A 45 -6.34 3.53 2.95
N GLN A 46 -7.34 4.40 2.86
CA GLN A 46 -8.64 4.06 2.30
C GLN A 46 -8.57 4.18 0.77
N HIS A 47 -9.00 3.15 0.05
CA HIS A 47 -9.19 3.24 -1.38
C HIS A 47 -10.49 2.54 -1.78
N GLY A 48 -11.51 3.34 -2.11
CA GLY A 48 -12.79 2.83 -2.58
C GLY A 48 -12.63 1.98 -3.84
N GLY A 49 -13.32 0.84 -3.90
CA GLY A 49 -13.26 -0.08 -5.04
C GLY A 49 -12.12 -1.09 -5.01
N LEU A 50 -11.33 -1.18 -3.92
CA LEU A 50 -10.48 -2.34 -3.66
C LEU A 50 -11.35 -3.48 -3.13
N GLY A 51 -11.67 -4.46 -3.98
CA GLY A 51 -12.36 -5.67 -3.55
C GLY A 51 -11.45 -6.60 -2.73
N GLY A 52 -12.03 -7.40 -1.82
CA GLY A 52 -11.28 -8.30 -0.93
C GLY A 52 -10.49 -9.44 -1.58
N ARG A 53 -10.50 -9.56 -2.92
CA ARG A 53 -9.71 -10.52 -3.70
C ARG A 53 -8.70 -9.86 -4.64
N THR A 54 -8.46 -8.57 -4.48
CA THR A 54 -7.54 -7.82 -5.32
C THR A 54 -6.10 -8.21 -5.01
N ALA A 55 -5.32 -8.58 -6.03
CA ALA A 55 -3.90 -8.85 -5.87
C ALA A 55 -3.13 -7.51 -5.84
N ILE A 56 -2.98 -6.94 -4.65
CA ILE A 56 -2.28 -5.66 -4.48
C ILE A 56 -0.77 -5.87 -4.42
N TRP A 57 -0.04 -5.13 -5.25
CA TRP A 57 1.41 -5.01 -5.19
C TRP A 57 1.84 -3.62 -4.74
N TRP A 58 3.09 -3.53 -4.30
CA TRP A 58 3.66 -2.34 -3.67
C TRP A 58 5.05 -2.07 -4.23
N LEU A 59 5.38 -0.80 -4.44
CA LEU A 59 6.71 -0.35 -4.82
C LEU A 59 7.13 0.82 -3.93
N GLU A 60 8.27 0.66 -3.27
CA GLU A 60 8.90 1.69 -2.44
C GLU A 60 9.97 2.40 -3.27
N LEU A 61 9.86 3.71 -3.46
CA LEU A 61 10.82 4.46 -4.29
C LEU A 61 11.99 5.06 -3.49
N ALA A 62 11.93 5.03 -2.16
CA ALA A 62 12.90 5.70 -1.30
C ALA A 62 13.30 4.84 -0.10
N LYS A 63 13.81 3.63 -0.35
CA LYS A 63 14.48 2.86 0.71
C LYS A 63 15.89 3.41 0.90
N PRO A 64 16.20 4.18 1.95
CA PRO A 64 17.59 4.38 2.32
C PRO A 64 18.10 3.02 2.81
N ALA A 65 18.73 2.26 1.92
CA ALA A 65 19.47 1.06 2.29
C ALA A 65 20.74 1.48 3.05
N SER A 66 20.56 2.00 4.25
CA SER A 66 21.64 2.18 5.21
C SER A 66 21.77 0.88 5.99
N SER A 67 22.95 0.26 5.94
CA SER A 67 23.32 -0.91 6.77
C SER A 67 23.20 -0.64 8.27
N VAL A 68 22.97 0.61 8.66
CA VAL A 68 23.01 1.09 10.04
C VAL A 68 21.62 1.28 10.67
N HIS A 69 20.53 1.10 9.91
CA HIS A 69 19.17 1.07 10.44
C HIS A 69 18.53 -0.29 10.18
N GLN A 70 17.88 -0.88 11.18
CA GLN A 70 17.19 -2.16 11.03
C GLN A 70 15.70 -1.96 11.22
N TYR A 71 14.94 -2.28 10.19
CA TYR A 71 13.48 -2.20 10.22
C TYR A 71 12.88 -3.27 9.31
N ASP A 72 11.71 -3.76 9.73
CA ASP A 72 10.84 -4.57 8.89
C ASP A 72 9.64 -3.71 8.49
N TYR A 73 9.05 -4.00 7.34
CA TYR A 73 7.77 -3.45 6.96
C TYR A 73 6.82 -4.58 6.56
N ARG A 74 5.53 -4.37 6.78
CA ARG A 74 4.47 -5.25 6.32
C ARG A 74 3.29 -4.42 5.87
N ILE A 75 2.61 -4.88 4.83
CA ILE A 75 1.40 -4.24 4.36
C ILE A 75 0.38 -5.35 4.05
N HIS A 76 -0.85 -5.16 4.49
CA HIS A 76 -1.95 -6.09 4.23
C HIS A 76 -3.23 -5.33 3.91
N GLN A 77 -4.11 -5.96 3.14
CA GLN A 77 -5.41 -5.42 2.77
C GLN A 77 -6.51 -6.02 3.66
N GLU A 78 -7.44 -5.18 4.12
CA GLU A 78 -8.68 -5.59 4.76
C GLU A 78 -9.86 -4.84 4.11
N GLY A 79 -10.60 -5.53 3.23
CA GLY A 79 -11.65 -4.90 2.43
C GLY A 79 -11.09 -3.77 1.56
N GLU A 80 -11.62 -2.56 1.75
CA GLU A 80 -11.18 -1.34 1.03
C GLU A 80 -10.02 -0.60 1.72
N LYS A 81 -9.52 -1.13 2.83
CA LYS A 81 -8.44 -0.54 3.60
C LYS A 81 -7.13 -1.27 3.37
N LEU A 82 -6.08 -0.46 3.36
CA LEU A 82 -4.70 -0.88 3.27
C LEU A 82 -4.00 -0.52 4.57
N HIS A 83 -3.57 -1.54 5.31
CA HIS A 83 -2.92 -1.41 6.59
C HIS A 83 -1.42 -1.60 6.42
N TRP A 84 -0.63 -0.57 6.68
CA TRP A 84 0.82 -0.64 6.68
C TRP A 84 1.36 -0.63 8.11
N GLU A 85 2.46 -1.33 8.31
CA GLU A 85 3.24 -1.31 9.54
C GLU A 85 4.73 -1.25 9.22
N ILE A 86 5.46 -0.43 9.97
CA ILE A 86 6.92 -0.37 9.99
C ILE A 86 7.37 -0.68 11.41
N LYS A 87 8.14 -1.75 11.57
CA LYS A 87 8.75 -2.13 12.84
C LYS A 87 10.23 -1.77 12.81
N VAL A 88 10.60 -0.74 13.55
CA VAL A 88 11.98 -0.28 13.66
C VAL A 88 12.65 -0.99 14.83
N LYS A 89 13.57 -1.91 14.50
CA LYS A 89 14.36 -2.70 15.44
C LYS A 89 15.56 -1.91 15.97
N TYR A 90 16.15 -1.07 15.12
CA TYR A 90 17.34 -0.30 15.48
C TYR A 90 17.43 1.02 14.72
N LEU A 91 17.75 2.10 15.45
CA LEU A 91 18.14 3.41 14.92
C LEU A 91 19.47 3.82 15.53
N LEU A 92 20.29 4.51 14.74
CA LEU A 92 21.47 5.21 15.25
C LEU A 92 21.06 6.29 16.28
N PRO A 93 21.91 6.59 17.28
CA PRO A 93 21.74 7.77 18.12
C PRO A 93 21.64 9.05 17.27
N GLY A 94 20.53 9.79 17.42
CA GLY A 94 20.23 10.97 16.59
C GLY A 94 19.86 10.65 15.13
N GLY A 95 19.78 9.37 14.76
CA GLY A 95 19.35 8.90 13.46
C GLY A 95 17.82 8.99 13.31
N GLN A 96 17.38 9.15 12.06
CA GLN A 96 15.97 9.14 11.70
C GLN A 96 15.76 8.30 10.44
N LEU A 97 14.64 7.60 10.37
CA LEU A 97 14.15 7.05 9.12
C LEU A 97 13.36 8.16 8.39
N PRO A 98 13.81 8.63 7.22
CA PRO A 98 13.07 9.63 6.46
C PRO A 98 11.74 9.05 5.94
N PRO A 99 10.75 9.91 5.65
CA PRO A 99 9.52 9.51 4.99
C PRO A 99 9.78 8.73 3.70
N MET A 100 9.19 7.55 3.59
CA MET A 100 9.22 6.73 2.38
C MET A 100 7.99 7.07 1.53
N LEU A 101 8.20 7.26 0.23
CA LEU A 101 7.12 7.32 -0.74
C LEU A 101 6.80 5.90 -1.20
N VAL A 102 5.60 5.44 -0.88
CA VAL A 102 5.11 4.12 -1.23
C VAL A 102 4.04 4.27 -2.29
N HIS A 103 4.24 3.59 -3.42
CA HIS A 103 3.22 3.41 -4.45
C HIS A 103 2.57 2.05 -4.28
N TYR A 104 1.27 1.99 -4.49
CA TYR A 104 0.52 0.74 -4.47
C TYR A 104 -0.36 0.63 -5.70
N GLY A 105 -0.53 -0.61 -6.15
CA GLY A 105 -1.22 -0.93 -7.39
C GLY A 105 -1.82 -2.32 -7.34
N VAL A 106 -2.53 -2.67 -8.41
CA VAL A 106 -3.09 -4.01 -8.62
C VAL A 106 -2.37 -4.67 -9.78
N TYR A 107 -2.27 -6.00 -9.79
CA TYR A 107 -1.74 -6.80 -10.90
C TYR A 107 -2.84 -7.64 -11.53
#